data_AF-A0A6J7HHN9-F1
#
_entry.id   AF-A0A6J7HHN9-F1
#
_cell.length_a   1.000
_cell.length_b   1.000
_cell.length_c   1.000
_cell.angle_alpha   90.00
_cell.angle_beta   90.00
_cell.angle_gamma   90.00
#
_symmetry.space_group_name_H-M   'P 1'
#
loop_
_entity.id
_entity.type
_entity.pdbx_description
1 polymer ?
#
loop_
_entity_poly.entity_id
_entity_poly.type
_entity_poly.pdbx_seq_one_letter_code
_entity_poly.pdbx_strand_id
1 'polypeptide(L)'
;MAQTSDVYSGVRPAAWSLAASIGGRSAVLVVARPGDEVELSRGVVVAADGTPGRDFAPVDLEDGVAAVPLDAVPTGAPVQYRLTRDDGPRATGTPSVAVNSNTTATATPPPARSGTDPVDPGAYDQAVARITGPTGLDAADLDVTVLGSGTFPAPGGTTARAVTVAAVLPGGAVVTSTALSADDGGADVCGVETHPAGTDPAALTVATRCASYAGDSSTFGVTVVVVAPPGVAVTLNSAAGGDPVTPELTDGWGYALTDLTQFAADGVTGQVSRAGDGPFDTP
;
A
#
# COMPACT_ATOMS: atom_id res chain seq x y z
N MET A 1 8.66 15.75 5.64
CA MET A 1 10.10 16.00 5.41
C MET A 1 10.35 15.71 3.94
N ALA A 2 10.64 16.71 3.11
CA ALA A 2 10.85 16.49 1.67
C ALA A 2 12.15 15.73 1.46
N GLN A 3 12.12 14.55 0.82
CA GLN A 3 13.33 13.84 0.40
C GLN A 3 13.95 14.63 -0.77
N THR A 4 15.11 15.23 -0.55
CA THR A 4 15.86 16.03 -1.54
C THR A 4 17.02 15.25 -2.18
N SER A 5 16.90 13.93 -2.31
CA SER A 5 18.01 13.05 -2.71
C SER A 5 18.65 13.40 -4.05
N ASP A 6 17.93 14.06 -4.97
CA ASP A 6 18.46 14.42 -6.29
C ASP A 6 19.29 15.70 -6.33
N VAL A 7 19.25 16.54 -5.29
CA VAL A 7 19.89 17.87 -5.31
C VAL A 7 21.42 17.77 -5.29
N TYR A 8 21.99 16.62 -4.90
CA TYR A 8 23.45 16.48 -4.68
C TYR A 8 24.21 15.72 -5.78
N SER A 9 23.56 15.22 -6.83
CA SER A 9 24.23 14.40 -7.85
C SER A 9 25.08 15.19 -8.86
N GLY A 10 24.97 16.53 -8.89
CA GLY A 10 25.61 17.39 -9.90
C GLY A 10 25.03 17.24 -11.32
N VAL A 11 24.14 16.25 -11.53
CA VAL A 11 23.39 16.05 -12.77
C VAL A 11 22.12 16.88 -12.68
N ARG A 12 21.87 17.74 -13.68
CA ARG A 12 20.60 18.47 -13.75
C ARG A 12 19.48 17.49 -14.08
N PRO A 13 18.37 17.47 -13.30
CA PRO A 13 17.26 16.57 -13.61
C PRO A 13 16.61 16.97 -14.94
N ALA A 14 15.98 16.00 -15.62
CA ALA A 14 15.28 16.25 -16.87
C ALA A 14 14.07 17.18 -16.69
N ALA A 15 13.43 17.11 -15.51
CA ALA A 15 12.39 18.01 -15.06
C ALA A 15 12.46 18.20 -13.54
N TRP A 16 11.91 19.30 -13.05
CA TRP A 16 11.60 19.52 -11.65
C TRP A 16 10.10 19.34 -11.44
N SER A 17 9.68 18.69 -10.37
CA SER A 17 8.26 18.56 -10.07
C SER A 17 7.97 18.64 -8.57
N LEU A 18 6.86 19.29 -8.24
CA LEU A 18 6.40 19.54 -6.88
C LEU A 18 4.87 19.34 -6.82
N ALA A 19 4.41 18.44 -5.96
CA ALA A 19 3.01 18.39 -5.56
C ALA A 19 2.85 19.16 -4.25
N ALA A 20 1.86 20.04 -4.18
CA ALA A 20 1.57 20.84 -3.01
C ALA A 20 0.08 20.86 -2.72
N SER A 21 -0.26 20.88 -1.42
CA SER A 21 -1.64 20.98 -0.94
C SER A 21 -1.73 22.20 -0.03
N ILE A 22 -2.52 23.21 -0.39
CA ILE A 22 -2.62 24.50 0.31
C ILE A 22 -4.08 24.93 0.40
N GLY A 23 -4.59 25.07 1.62
CA GLY A 23 -5.97 25.50 1.87
C GLY A 23 -7.01 24.56 1.26
N GLY A 24 -6.79 23.24 1.37
CA GLY A 24 -7.69 22.20 0.86
C GLY A 24 -7.65 22.00 -0.66
N ARG A 25 -6.71 22.64 -1.36
CA ARG A 25 -6.52 22.48 -2.80
C ARG A 25 -5.16 21.87 -3.07
N SER A 26 -5.11 20.89 -3.97
CA SER A 26 -3.88 20.23 -4.37
C SER A 26 -3.54 20.55 -5.82
N ALA A 27 -2.26 20.68 -6.13
CA ALA A 27 -1.76 20.87 -7.49
C ALA A 27 -0.37 20.26 -7.66
N VAL A 28 -0.01 19.96 -8.91
CA VAL A 28 1.34 19.55 -9.32
C VAL A 28 1.92 20.63 -10.21
N LEU A 29 3.07 21.14 -9.82
CA LEU A 29 3.94 21.94 -10.67
C LEU A 29 4.93 21.01 -11.37
N VAL A 30 5.04 21.10 -12.68
CA VAL A 30 6.09 20.47 -13.48
C VAL A 30 6.83 21.55 -14.26
N VAL A 31 8.16 21.50 -14.22
CA VAL A 31 9.06 22.38 -14.97
C VAL A 31 10.01 21.50 -15.79
N ALA A 32 9.80 21.50 -17.09
CA ALA A 32 10.54 20.77 -18.12
C ALA A 32 11.21 21.76 -19.10
N ARG A 33 11.87 21.25 -20.15
CA ARG A 33 12.37 22.12 -21.22
C ARG A 33 11.21 22.48 -22.17
N PRO A 34 11.25 23.66 -22.80
CA PRO A 34 10.33 23.96 -23.90
C PRO A 34 10.41 22.88 -24.99
N GLY A 35 9.24 22.38 -25.42
CA GLY A 35 9.11 21.30 -26.40
C GLY A 35 9.13 19.88 -25.83
N ASP A 36 9.35 19.70 -24.52
CA ASP A 36 9.13 18.39 -23.88
C ASP A 36 7.62 18.08 -23.82
N GLU A 37 7.28 16.79 -23.91
CA GLU A 37 5.93 16.30 -23.66
C GLU A 37 5.87 15.68 -22.27
N VAL A 38 4.87 16.06 -21.48
CA VAL A 38 4.65 15.53 -20.14
C VAL A 38 3.28 14.87 -20.07
N GLU A 39 3.25 13.67 -19.50
CA GLU A 39 2.02 13.01 -19.10
C GLU A 39 2.00 12.85 -17.57
N LEU A 40 0.81 13.00 -16.97
CA LEU A 40 0.60 12.79 -15.54
C LEU A 40 -0.39 11.66 -15.29
N SER A 41 -0.04 10.81 -14.34
CA SER A 41 -0.95 9.86 -13.69
C SER A 41 -1.31 10.40 -12.32
N ARG A 42 -2.61 10.41 -11.99
CA ARG A 42 -3.11 10.90 -10.69
C ARG A 42 -3.06 9.84 -9.58
N GLY A 43 -2.84 8.57 -9.93
CA GLY A 43 -2.81 7.46 -8.99
C GLY A 43 -2.86 6.11 -9.70
N VAL A 44 -2.70 5.06 -8.90
CA VAL A 44 -2.91 3.68 -9.35
C VAL A 44 -4.39 3.44 -9.55
N VAL A 45 -4.75 2.85 -10.67
CA VAL A 45 -6.09 2.34 -10.98
C VAL A 45 -6.01 0.82 -10.96
N VAL A 46 -7.01 0.17 -10.38
CA VAL A 46 -7.13 -1.29 -10.45
C VAL A 46 -8.30 -1.60 -11.37
N ALA A 47 -8.01 -2.26 -12.48
CA ALA A 47 -9.02 -2.69 -13.44
C ALA A 47 -9.94 -3.76 -12.82
N ALA A 48 -11.09 -4.01 -13.46
CA ALA A 48 -12.10 -4.94 -12.96
C ALA A 48 -11.60 -6.41 -12.89
N ASP A 49 -10.53 -6.75 -13.60
CA ASP A 49 -9.87 -8.06 -13.50
C ASP A 49 -8.85 -8.13 -12.35
N GLY A 50 -8.74 -7.08 -11.54
CA GLY A 50 -7.76 -6.96 -10.46
C GLY A 50 -6.39 -6.48 -10.92
N THR A 51 -6.19 -6.22 -12.22
CA THR A 51 -4.89 -5.78 -12.74
C THR A 51 -4.63 -4.32 -12.34
N PRO A 52 -3.55 -4.05 -11.61
CA PRO A 52 -3.16 -2.68 -11.27
C PRO A 52 -2.48 -2.00 -12.46
N GLY A 53 -2.73 -0.71 -12.62
CA GLY A 53 -2.19 0.09 -13.70
C GLY A 53 -2.22 1.59 -13.36
N ARG A 54 -1.84 2.40 -14.34
CA ARG A 54 -1.87 3.86 -14.23
C ARG A 54 -2.32 4.44 -15.57
N ASP A 55 -3.31 5.30 -15.51
CA ASP A 55 -3.71 6.12 -16.64
C ASP A 55 -2.86 7.38 -16.65
N PHE A 56 -2.19 7.63 -17.77
CA PHE A 56 -1.38 8.82 -18.00
C PHE A 56 -2.13 9.72 -19.00
N ALA A 57 -2.32 10.97 -18.61
CA ALA A 57 -2.96 11.99 -19.45
C ALA A 57 -1.94 13.07 -19.83
N PRO A 58 -1.96 13.56 -21.08
CA PRO A 58 -1.06 14.63 -21.51
C PRO A 58 -1.33 15.92 -20.73
N VAL A 59 -0.27 16.70 -20.52
CA VAL A 59 -0.30 17.99 -19.84
C VAL A 59 0.18 19.08 -20.79
N ASP A 60 -0.66 20.09 -20.97
CA ASP A 60 -0.29 21.29 -21.73
C ASP A 60 0.74 22.11 -20.95
N LEU A 61 1.92 22.29 -21.55
CA LEU A 61 3.01 23.08 -21.00
C LEU A 61 3.06 24.46 -21.69
N GLU A 62 3.19 25.51 -20.90
CA GLU A 62 3.47 26.87 -21.37
C GLU A 62 4.94 27.18 -21.08
N ASP A 63 5.76 27.31 -22.13
CA ASP A 63 7.21 27.49 -22.03
C ASP A 63 7.92 26.46 -21.13
N GLY A 64 7.44 25.21 -21.18
CA GLY A 64 7.96 24.10 -20.37
C GLY A 64 7.46 24.07 -18.93
N VAL A 65 6.43 24.87 -18.58
CA VAL A 65 5.86 24.91 -17.23
C VAL A 65 4.39 24.53 -17.28
N ALA A 66 3.95 23.69 -16.34
CA ALA A 66 2.53 23.44 -16.10
C ALA A 66 2.23 23.38 -14.61
N ALA A 67 1.08 23.92 -14.22
CA ALA A 67 0.49 23.77 -12.90
C ALA A 67 -0.86 23.05 -13.07
N VAL A 68 -0.91 21.77 -12.71
CA VAL A 68 -2.08 20.92 -12.91
C VAL A 68 -2.83 20.77 -11.58
N PRO A 69 -4.10 21.20 -11.49
CA PRO A 69 -4.89 20.94 -10.30
C PRO A 69 -5.11 19.43 -10.11
N LEU A 70 -4.99 18.99 -8.87
CA LEU A 70 -5.31 17.63 -8.42
C LEU A 70 -6.61 17.66 -7.63
N ASP A 71 -7.72 17.60 -8.34
CA ASP A 71 -9.01 17.43 -7.69
C ASP A 71 -9.04 16.06 -6.98
N ALA A 72 -9.60 16.03 -5.76
CA ALA A 72 -9.80 14.83 -4.95
C ALA A 72 -8.53 14.08 -4.48
N VAL A 73 -7.32 14.60 -4.68
CA VAL A 73 -6.08 13.98 -4.17
C VAL A 73 -5.55 14.77 -2.96
N PRO A 74 -5.65 14.25 -1.72
CA PRO A 74 -5.39 15.05 -0.52
C PRO A 74 -3.93 15.46 -0.33
N THR A 75 -2.97 14.65 -0.80
CA THR A 75 -1.54 14.80 -0.45
C THR A 75 -0.59 14.87 -1.64
N GLY A 76 -1.08 14.70 -2.88
CA GLY A 76 -0.25 14.66 -4.09
C GLY A 76 0.70 13.45 -4.22
N ALA A 77 0.82 12.63 -3.18
CA ALA A 77 1.61 11.40 -3.13
C ALA A 77 1.33 10.35 -4.23
N PRO A 78 0.10 10.15 -4.73
CA PRO A 78 -0.14 9.13 -5.77
C PRO A 78 0.37 9.52 -7.16
N VAL A 79 0.76 10.79 -7.37
CA VAL A 79 1.06 11.30 -8.70
C VAL A 79 2.37 10.75 -9.24
N GLN A 80 2.36 10.34 -10.51
CA GLN A 80 3.56 10.07 -11.29
C GLN A 80 3.55 10.88 -12.58
N TYR A 81 4.73 11.22 -13.07
CA TYR A 81 4.91 11.86 -14.37
C TYR A 81 5.78 11.01 -15.29
N ARG A 82 5.53 11.13 -16.60
CA ARG A 82 6.41 10.67 -17.66
C ARG A 82 6.77 11.86 -18.52
N LEU A 83 8.04 11.95 -18.90
CA LEU A 83 8.56 13.00 -19.77
C LEU A 83 9.21 12.36 -20.99
N THR A 84 8.80 12.81 -22.17
CA THR A 84 9.42 12.45 -23.44
C THR A 84 9.90 13.69 -24.18
N ARG A 85 10.85 13.47 -25.10
CA ARG A 85 11.38 14.46 -26.05
C ARG A 85 11.48 13.76 -27.40
N ASP A 86 11.64 14.51 -28.50
CA ASP A 86 11.74 14.00 -29.88
C ASP A 86 12.60 12.73 -30.08
N ASP A 87 13.63 12.51 -29.25
CA ASP A 87 14.52 11.36 -29.29
C ASP A 87 14.21 10.24 -28.27
N GLY A 88 13.05 10.30 -27.61
CA GLY A 88 12.49 9.24 -26.77
C GLY A 88 12.23 9.61 -25.29
N PRO A 89 12.01 8.60 -24.43
CA PRO A 89 11.76 8.79 -23.00
C PRO A 89 12.96 9.42 -22.29
N ARG A 90 12.68 10.38 -21.40
CA ARG A 90 13.72 11.12 -20.66
C ARG A 90 13.65 10.92 -19.15
N ALA A 91 12.43 10.87 -18.60
CA ALA A 91 12.24 10.67 -17.18
C ALA A 91 10.90 10.01 -16.88
N THR A 92 10.86 9.31 -15.76
CA THR A 92 9.65 8.90 -15.07
C THR A 92 9.93 9.12 -13.59
N GLY A 93 8.98 9.67 -12.86
CA GLY A 93 9.20 9.94 -11.44
C GLY A 93 7.94 10.37 -10.70
N THR A 94 8.09 10.53 -9.40
CA THR A 94 7.09 11.10 -8.49
C THR A 94 7.47 12.54 -8.17
N PRO A 95 6.52 13.50 -8.19
CA PRO A 95 6.79 14.85 -7.71
C PRO A 95 7.28 14.85 -6.26
N SER A 96 8.17 15.80 -5.94
CA SER A 96 8.44 16.09 -4.53
C SER A 96 7.16 16.53 -3.85
N VAL A 97 6.86 16.02 -2.67
CA VAL A 97 5.61 16.35 -1.97
C VAL A 97 5.87 17.38 -0.88
N ALA A 98 5.25 18.55 -1.01
CA ALA A 98 5.16 19.58 0.02
C ALA A 98 3.78 19.53 0.68
N VAL A 99 3.64 18.63 1.65
CA VAL A 99 2.46 18.55 2.50
C VAL A 99 2.62 19.42 3.75
N ASN A 100 1.66 20.30 3.98
CA ASN A 100 1.47 21.04 5.23
C ASN A 100 0.28 20.48 6.04
N SER A 101 -0.21 19.32 5.66
CA SER A 101 -1.38 18.70 6.24
C SER A 101 -1.01 17.95 7.52
N ASN A 102 -1.62 18.38 8.64
CA ASN A 102 -1.85 17.50 9.78
C ASN A 102 -2.89 16.48 9.31
N THR A 103 -2.45 15.30 8.86
CA THR A 103 -3.36 14.18 8.66
C THR A 103 -3.91 13.78 10.03
N THR A 104 -5.06 14.31 10.40
CA THR A 104 -5.82 13.86 11.56
C THR A 104 -6.45 12.53 11.21
N ALA A 105 -5.81 11.46 11.67
CA ALA A 105 -6.39 10.14 11.85
C ALA A 105 -7.61 10.22 12.82
N THR A 106 -8.68 9.45 12.74
CA THR A 106 -9.14 8.42 11.79
C THR A 106 -10.52 7.94 12.22
N ALA A 107 -11.30 7.46 11.26
CA ALA A 107 -12.58 6.83 11.56
C ALA A 107 -12.37 5.68 12.56
N THR A 108 -13.29 5.52 13.52
CA THR A 108 -13.30 4.33 14.39
C THR A 108 -13.30 3.08 13.50
N PRO A 109 -12.31 2.18 13.64
CA PRO A 109 -12.29 0.96 12.84
C PRO A 109 -13.58 0.15 13.06
N PRO A 110 -14.15 -0.46 12.00
CA PRO A 110 -15.24 -1.41 12.19
C PRO A 110 -14.72 -2.66 12.92
N PRO A 111 -15.60 -3.48 13.51
CA PRO A 111 -15.20 -4.76 14.12
C PRO A 111 -14.51 -5.67 13.11
N ALA A 112 -13.57 -6.48 13.57
CA ALA A 112 -12.91 -7.46 12.73
C ALA A 112 -13.81 -8.69 12.45
N ARG A 113 -13.73 -9.22 11.23
CA ARG A 113 -14.35 -10.53 10.90
C ARG A 113 -13.70 -11.67 11.68
N SER A 114 -12.37 -11.62 11.84
CA SER A 114 -11.56 -12.70 12.41
C SER A 114 -10.55 -12.18 13.44
N GLY A 115 -10.26 -12.99 14.46
CA GLY A 115 -9.29 -12.66 15.50
C GLY A 115 -9.88 -11.87 16.66
N THR A 116 -9.18 -10.85 17.12
CA THR A 116 -9.50 -10.16 18.38
C THR A 116 -9.94 -8.71 18.17
N ASP A 117 -11.03 -8.34 18.83
CA ASP A 117 -11.45 -6.96 19.05
C ASP A 117 -10.94 -6.42 20.42
N PRO A 118 -10.75 -5.09 20.55
CA PRO A 118 -10.94 -4.07 19.52
C PRO A 118 -9.78 -4.04 18.50
N VAL A 119 -10.10 -3.66 17.26
CA VAL A 119 -9.13 -3.39 16.20
C VAL A 119 -8.21 -2.22 16.60
N ASP A 120 -6.90 -2.39 16.43
CA ASP A 120 -5.93 -1.33 16.67
C ASP A 120 -6.10 -0.18 15.67
N PRO A 121 -6.41 1.06 16.11
CA PRO A 121 -6.62 2.17 15.19
C PRO A 121 -5.38 2.49 14.36
N GLY A 122 -4.19 2.51 14.95
CA GLY A 122 -2.96 2.87 14.23
C GLY A 122 -2.65 1.89 13.09
N ALA A 123 -2.76 0.58 13.34
CA ALA A 123 -2.58 -0.43 12.30
C ALA A 123 -3.69 -0.38 11.23
N TYR A 124 -4.95 -0.12 11.63
CA TYR A 124 -6.05 0.08 10.68
C TYR A 124 -5.79 1.26 9.73
N ASP A 125 -5.39 2.40 10.30
CA ASP A 125 -5.12 3.62 9.56
C ASP A 125 -4.01 3.42 8.53
N GLN A 126 -2.94 2.72 8.93
CA GLN A 126 -1.83 2.41 8.05
C GLN A 126 -2.24 1.44 6.94
N ALA A 127 -3.06 0.43 7.26
CA ALA A 127 -3.57 -0.50 6.26
C ALA A 127 -4.45 0.21 5.21
N VAL A 128 -5.33 1.13 5.64
CA VAL A 128 -6.16 1.95 4.75
C VAL A 128 -5.33 2.97 3.98
N ALA A 129 -4.40 3.67 4.64
CA ALA A 129 -3.49 4.63 4.03
C ALA A 129 -2.64 3.99 2.92
N ARG A 130 -2.32 2.70 3.05
CA ARG A 130 -1.62 1.97 2.01
C ARG A 130 -2.44 1.78 0.74
N ILE A 131 -3.77 1.81 0.83
CA ILE A 131 -4.68 1.74 -0.33
C ILE A 131 -4.94 3.15 -0.87
N THR A 132 -5.30 4.10 -0.01
CA THR A 132 -5.67 5.47 -0.40
C THR A 132 -4.48 6.28 -0.89
N GLY A 133 -3.29 6.07 -0.33
CA GLY A 133 -2.08 6.80 -0.70
C GLY A 133 -1.69 6.63 -2.17
N PRO A 134 -1.53 5.39 -2.69
CA PRO A 134 -1.19 5.14 -4.09
C PRO A 134 -2.33 5.37 -5.09
N THR A 135 -3.59 5.14 -4.69
CA THR A 135 -4.76 5.33 -5.57
C THR A 135 -5.22 6.78 -5.63
N GLY A 136 -4.95 7.57 -4.58
CA GLY A 136 -5.46 8.93 -4.42
C GLY A 136 -6.93 9.02 -4.04
N LEU A 137 -7.58 7.91 -3.70
CA LEU A 137 -8.97 7.86 -3.26
C LEU A 137 -9.12 8.31 -1.81
N ASP A 138 -10.26 8.90 -1.45
CA ASP A 138 -10.61 9.14 -0.06
C ASP A 138 -11.07 7.84 0.60
N ALA A 139 -10.72 7.64 1.88
CA ALA A 139 -11.16 6.47 2.63
C ALA A 139 -12.69 6.41 2.77
N ALA A 140 -13.37 7.56 2.77
CA ALA A 140 -14.83 7.64 2.82
C ALA A 140 -15.51 7.16 1.52
N ASP A 141 -14.77 7.10 0.40
CA ASP A 141 -15.27 6.60 -0.88
C ASP A 141 -15.04 5.09 -1.05
N LEU A 142 -14.46 4.43 -0.04
CA LEU A 142 -14.16 3.00 -0.04
C LEU A 142 -15.14 2.26 0.89
N ASP A 143 -15.60 1.09 0.44
CA ASP A 143 -16.24 0.12 1.34
C ASP A 143 -15.14 -0.74 1.98
N VAL A 144 -14.77 -0.38 3.22
CA VAL A 144 -13.66 -1.00 3.95
C VAL A 144 -14.18 -2.01 4.97
N THR A 145 -13.74 -3.26 4.82
CA THR A 145 -13.97 -4.34 5.79
C THR A 145 -12.67 -4.71 6.49
N VAL A 146 -12.70 -4.84 7.82
CA VAL A 146 -11.57 -5.42 8.58
C VAL A 146 -11.68 -6.94 8.51
N LEU A 147 -10.83 -7.57 7.69
CA LEU A 147 -10.82 -9.02 7.52
C LEU A 147 -10.33 -9.73 8.78
N GLY A 148 -9.38 -9.13 9.50
CA GLY A 148 -8.92 -9.68 10.76
C GLY A 148 -7.92 -8.78 11.49
N SER A 149 -7.87 -8.96 12.81
CA SER A 149 -6.96 -8.27 13.70
C SER A 149 -6.45 -9.19 14.81
N GLY A 150 -5.22 -8.94 15.26
CA GLY A 150 -4.65 -9.71 16.37
C GLY A 150 -3.25 -9.26 16.72
N THR A 151 -2.65 -9.95 17.70
CA THR A 151 -1.31 -9.66 18.21
C THR A 151 -0.34 -10.79 17.94
N PHE A 152 0.91 -10.43 17.63
CA PHE A 152 1.99 -11.40 17.47
C PHE A 152 3.28 -10.88 18.12
N PRO A 153 4.21 -11.77 18.52
CA PRO A 153 5.50 -11.40 19.07
C PRO A 153 6.32 -10.57 18.08
N ALA A 154 6.90 -9.48 18.57
CA ALA A 154 7.76 -8.59 17.81
C ALA A 154 9.18 -8.56 18.40
N PRO A 155 10.18 -8.01 17.68
CA PRO A 155 11.56 -7.96 18.15
C PRO A 155 11.72 -7.32 19.55
N GLY A 156 12.78 -7.71 20.26
CA GLY A 156 13.07 -7.15 21.60
C GLY A 156 12.10 -7.58 22.70
N GLY A 157 11.32 -8.64 22.49
CA GLY A 157 10.32 -9.12 23.45
C GLY A 157 9.07 -8.24 23.52
N THR A 158 8.82 -7.44 22.48
CA THR A 158 7.63 -6.59 22.35
C THR A 158 6.48 -7.34 21.67
N THR A 159 5.33 -6.69 21.56
CA THR A 159 4.17 -7.18 20.80
C THR A 159 3.83 -6.18 19.71
N ALA A 160 3.45 -6.71 18.54
CA ALA A 160 2.83 -5.94 17.47
C ALA A 160 1.37 -6.34 17.30
N ARG A 161 0.55 -5.38 16.89
CA ARG A 161 -0.85 -5.54 16.48
C ARG A 161 -0.89 -5.49 14.97
N ALA A 162 -1.42 -6.53 14.31
CA ALA A 162 -1.66 -6.51 12.87
C ALA A 162 -3.15 -6.31 12.59
N VAL A 163 -3.43 -5.56 11.53
CA VAL A 163 -4.77 -5.40 10.97
C VAL A 163 -4.69 -5.67 9.47
N THR A 164 -5.57 -6.52 8.98
CA THR A 164 -5.77 -6.75 7.55
C THR A 164 -7.13 -6.22 7.13
N VAL A 165 -7.14 -5.34 6.13
CA VAL A 165 -8.36 -4.76 5.57
C VAL A 165 -8.56 -5.22 4.13
N ALA A 166 -9.80 -5.21 3.68
CA ALA A 166 -10.19 -5.26 2.28
C ALA A 166 -10.98 -3.98 1.96
N ALA A 167 -10.64 -3.31 0.87
CA ALA A 167 -11.37 -2.17 0.35
C ALA A 167 -11.93 -2.48 -1.04
N VAL A 168 -13.24 -2.31 -1.24
CA VAL A 168 -13.85 -2.36 -2.57
C VAL A 168 -13.66 -0.99 -3.23
N LEU A 169 -13.01 -0.99 -4.38
CA LEU A 169 -12.76 0.22 -5.18
C LEU A 169 -14.00 0.60 -6.02
N PRO A 170 -14.10 1.84 -6.54
CA PRO A 170 -15.23 2.25 -7.37
C PRO A 170 -15.49 1.38 -8.62
N GLY A 171 -14.45 0.75 -9.17
CA GLY A 171 -14.54 -0.21 -10.28
C GLY A 171 -14.98 -1.62 -9.88
N GLY A 172 -15.25 -1.86 -8.60
CA GLY A 172 -15.67 -3.14 -8.03
C GLY A 172 -14.52 -4.09 -7.65
N ALA A 173 -13.30 -3.85 -8.13
CA ALA A 173 -12.10 -4.58 -7.73
C ALA A 173 -11.85 -4.43 -6.22
N VAL A 174 -11.22 -5.43 -5.61
CA VAL A 174 -10.92 -5.44 -4.17
C VAL A 174 -9.42 -5.33 -3.95
N VAL A 175 -9.00 -4.48 -3.02
CA VAL A 175 -7.60 -4.40 -2.59
C VAL A 175 -7.52 -4.83 -1.14
N THR A 176 -6.62 -5.75 -0.84
CA THR A 176 -6.30 -6.11 0.55
C THR A 176 -4.98 -5.49 0.96
N SER A 177 -4.89 -5.10 2.22
CA SER A 177 -3.69 -4.50 2.80
C SER A 177 -3.55 -4.94 4.24
N THR A 178 -2.34 -5.34 4.63
CA THR A 178 -2.00 -5.66 6.01
C THR A 178 -0.98 -4.67 6.50
N ALA A 179 -1.20 -4.11 7.69
CA ALA A 179 -0.24 -3.27 8.38
C ALA A 179 -0.12 -3.70 9.84
N LEU A 180 0.96 -3.25 10.48
CA LEU A 180 1.24 -3.47 11.90
C LEU A 180 1.49 -2.17 12.64
N SER A 181 1.25 -2.22 13.94
CA SER A 181 1.57 -1.19 14.93
C SER A 181 2.18 -1.88 16.16
N ALA A 182 3.36 -1.43 16.58
CA ALA A 182 4.13 -1.98 17.68
C ALA A 182 4.03 -1.09 18.94
N ASP A 183 4.21 -1.70 20.11
CA ASP A 183 4.12 -1.00 21.41
C ASP A 183 5.18 0.10 21.59
N ASP A 184 6.28 0.05 20.82
CA ASP A 184 7.32 1.08 20.81
C ASP A 184 6.98 2.30 19.93
N GLY A 185 5.77 2.32 19.35
CA GLY A 185 5.29 3.35 18.44
C GLY A 185 5.71 3.13 16.99
N GLY A 186 6.40 2.03 16.68
CA GLY A 186 6.69 1.62 15.31
C GLY A 186 5.41 1.23 14.57
N ALA A 187 5.31 1.55 13.29
CA ALA A 187 4.23 1.07 12.43
C ALA A 187 4.79 0.83 11.03
N ASP A 188 4.31 -0.22 10.38
CA ASP A 188 4.78 -0.58 9.04
C ASP A 188 3.67 -1.28 8.24
N VAL A 189 3.82 -1.28 6.92
CA VAL A 189 2.96 -2.02 6.01
C VAL A 189 3.61 -3.37 5.76
N CYS A 190 2.83 -4.44 5.84
CA CYS A 190 3.29 -5.79 5.58
C CYS A 190 3.12 -6.21 4.13
N GLY A 191 2.08 -5.76 3.42
CA GLY A 191 1.84 -6.14 2.03
C GLY A 191 0.47 -5.71 1.51
N VAL A 192 0.31 -5.82 0.20
CA VAL A 192 -0.89 -5.42 -0.54
C VAL A 192 -1.15 -6.44 -1.65
N GLU A 193 -2.42 -6.82 -1.86
CA GLU A 193 -2.87 -7.63 -2.99
C GLU A 193 -4.09 -7.01 -3.66
N THR A 194 -4.28 -7.31 -4.94
CA THR A 194 -5.46 -6.90 -5.71
C THR A 194 -6.23 -8.12 -6.17
N HIS A 195 -7.55 -8.00 -6.19
CA HIS A 195 -8.47 -9.06 -6.58
C HIS A 195 -9.50 -8.53 -7.60
N PRO A 196 -10.00 -9.40 -8.50
CA PRO A 196 -11.01 -9.02 -9.48
C PRO A 196 -12.30 -8.48 -8.84
N ALA A 197 -13.07 -7.74 -9.64
CA ALA A 197 -14.38 -7.26 -9.27
C ALA A 197 -15.35 -8.41 -8.98
N GLY A 198 -16.18 -8.23 -7.95
CA GLY A 198 -17.11 -9.26 -7.47
C GLY A 198 -16.47 -10.27 -6.50
N THR A 199 -15.18 -10.12 -6.17
CA THR A 199 -14.58 -10.82 -5.03
C THR A 199 -15.30 -10.45 -3.75
N ASP A 200 -15.77 -11.43 -2.98
CA ASP A 200 -16.44 -11.22 -1.70
C ASP A 200 -15.42 -11.11 -0.56
N PRO A 201 -15.26 -9.94 0.09
CA PRO A 201 -14.36 -9.79 1.23
C PRO A 201 -14.65 -10.77 2.36
N ALA A 202 -15.91 -11.18 2.58
CA ALA A 202 -16.26 -12.10 3.65
C ALA A 202 -15.69 -13.51 3.46
N ALA A 203 -15.41 -13.92 2.21
CA ALA A 203 -14.83 -15.22 1.86
C ALA A 203 -13.30 -15.19 1.68
N LEU A 204 -12.67 -14.00 1.67
CA LEU A 204 -11.24 -13.87 1.38
C LEU A 204 -10.36 -14.47 2.49
N THR A 205 -9.36 -15.23 2.04
CA THR A 205 -8.18 -15.59 2.84
C THR A 205 -6.98 -14.82 2.34
N VAL A 206 -6.27 -14.16 3.25
CA VAL A 206 -5.08 -13.34 2.99
C VAL A 206 -3.95 -13.85 3.88
N ALA A 207 -2.76 -13.98 3.30
CA ALA A 207 -1.54 -14.25 4.05
C ALA A 207 -0.49 -13.22 3.66
N THR A 208 0.06 -12.51 4.65
CA THR A 208 0.95 -11.38 4.41
C THR A 208 2.20 -11.48 5.27
N ARG A 209 3.35 -11.22 4.65
CA ARG A 209 4.67 -11.22 5.27
C ARG A 209 4.94 -9.87 5.93
N CYS A 210 4.87 -9.84 7.24
CA CYS A 210 5.33 -8.72 8.05
C CYS A 210 6.82 -8.89 8.35
N ALA A 211 7.66 -8.02 7.78
CA ALA A 211 9.04 -7.90 8.20
C ALA A 211 9.10 -7.08 9.49
N SER A 212 9.83 -7.55 10.49
CA SER A 212 10.13 -6.76 11.68
C SER A 212 11.62 -6.86 11.95
N TYR A 213 12.32 -5.74 11.76
CA TYR A 213 13.74 -5.66 12.08
C TYR A 213 13.89 -5.29 13.55
N ALA A 214 14.76 -5.99 14.27
CA ALA A 214 15.20 -5.47 15.56
C ALA A 214 16.01 -4.19 15.32
N GLY A 215 15.90 -3.20 16.21
CA GLY A 215 16.63 -1.94 16.10
C GLY A 215 18.16 -2.09 16.12
N ASP A 216 18.67 -3.26 16.50
CA ASP A 216 20.09 -3.64 16.45
C ASP A 216 20.50 -4.31 15.12
N SER A 217 19.62 -4.27 14.11
CA SER A 217 19.78 -4.94 12.82
C SER A 217 19.83 -6.46 12.88
N SER A 218 19.51 -7.08 14.02
CA SER A 218 19.25 -8.52 14.06
C SER A 218 17.92 -8.82 13.38
N THR A 219 17.91 -9.86 12.56
CA THR A 219 16.67 -10.41 12.00
C THR A 219 15.98 -11.18 13.11
N PHE A 220 15.00 -10.56 13.75
CA PHE A 220 13.87 -11.33 14.24
C PHE A 220 13.24 -12.00 13.00
N GLY A 221 12.88 -13.27 13.11
CA GLY A 221 12.36 -14.01 11.96
C GLY A 221 11.21 -13.29 11.26
N VAL A 222 10.95 -13.67 10.02
CA VAL A 222 9.82 -13.17 9.26
C VAL A 222 8.52 -13.65 9.91
N THR A 223 7.53 -12.77 10.06
CA THR A 223 6.20 -13.17 10.51
C THR A 223 5.24 -13.19 9.33
N VAL A 224 4.62 -14.34 9.06
CA VAL A 224 3.49 -14.43 8.13
C VAL A 224 2.21 -14.31 8.95
N VAL A 225 1.46 -13.22 8.76
CA VAL A 225 0.12 -13.01 9.29
C VAL A 225 -0.88 -13.68 8.36
N VAL A 226 -1.84 -14.41 8.93
CA VAL A 226 -2.87 -15.15 8.17
C VAL A 226 -4.23 -14.74 8.66
N VAL A 227 -5.11 -14.44 7.71
CA VAL A 227 -6.51 -14.08 7.96
C VAL A 227 -7.39 -14.87 6.99
N ALA A 228 -8.18 -15.78 7.52
CA ALA A 228 -9.12 -16.63 6.78
C ALA A 228 -10.54 -16.48 7.38
N PRO A 229 -11.61 -16.87 6.66
CA PRO A 229 -12.92 -16.98 7.27
C PRO A 229 -12.88 -17.96 8.47
N PRO A 230 -13.71 -17.75 9.52
CA PRO A 230 -13.74 -18.66 10.67
C PRO A 230 -14.01 -20.12 10.26
N GLY A 231 -13.19 -21.05 10.76
CA GLY A 231 -13.29 -22.48 10.47
C GLY A 231 -12.55 -22.94 9.21
N VAL A 232 -12.01 -22.02 8.41
CA VAL A 232 -11.18 -22.36 7.24
C VAL A 232 -9.77 -22.72 7.69
N ALA A 233 -9.30 -23.91 7.30
CA ALA A 233 -7.93 -24.34 7.57
C ALA A 233 -6.97 -23.74 6.52
N VAL A 234 -5.83 -23.24 6.99
CA VAL A 234 -4.78 -22.69 6.13
C VAL A 234 -3.50 -23.49 6.30
N THR A 235 -2.82 -23.76 5.20
CA THR A 235 -1.45 -24.29 5.18
C THR A 235 -0.53 -23.31 4.48
N LEU A 236 0.66 -23.11 5.01
CA LEU A 236 1.69 -22.24 4.46
C LEU A 236 2.83 -23.09 3.90
N ASN A 237 3.40 -22.67 2.78
CA ASN A 237 4.41 -23.41 2.03
C ASN A 237 5.51 -22.50 1.49
N SER A 238 6.71 -23.06 1.31
CA SER A 238 7.79 -22.39 0.59
C SER A 238 7.71 -22.76 -0.89
N ALA A 239 7.99 -21.81 -1.79
CA ALA A 239 8.05 -22.11 -3.23
C ALA A 239 9.15 -23.12 -3.58
N ALA A 240 10.19 -23.27 -2.74
CA ALA A 240 11.25 -24.26 -2.92
C ALA A 240 10.83 -25.67 -2.48
N GLY A 241 9.61 -25.85 -1.96
CA GLY A 241 9.15 -27.08 -1.33
C GLY A 241 9.51 -27.14 0.16
N GLY A 242 9.23 -28.28 0.79
CA GLY A 242 9.41 -28.49 2.23
C GLY A 242 8.13 -28.93 2.92
N ASP A 243 8.20 -29.14 4.24
CA ASP A 243 7.04 -29.52 5.02
C ASP A 243 6.09 -28.31 5.18
N PRO A 244 4.79 -28.46 4.88
CA PRO A 244 3.80 -27.41 5.08
C PRO A 244 3.71 -27.03 6.56
N VAL A 245 3.56 -25.74 6.83
CA VAL A 245 3.27 -25.23 8.18
C VAL A 245 1.78 -24.94 8.29
N THR A 246 1.13 -25.47 9.33
CA THR A 246 -0.27 -25.12 9.65
C THR A 246 -0.25 -24.14 10.82
N PRO A 247 -0.50 -22.84 10.61
CA PRO A 247 -0.61 -21.89 11.71
C PRO A 247 -1.82 -22.20 12.59
N GLU A 248 -1.70 -21.93 13.88
CA GLU A 248 -2.86 -21.94 14.78
C GLU A 248 -3.70 -20.68 14.50
N LEU A 249 -4.97 -20.87 14.13
CA LEU A 249 -5.90 -19.78 13.84
C LEU A 249 -6.94 -19.68 14.95
N THR A 250 -7.05 -18.49 15.56
CA THR A 250 -8.14 -18.11 16.48
C THR A 250 -9.20 -17.38 15.68
N ASP A 251 -10.37 -17.99 15.51
CA ASP A 251 -11.49 -17.46 14.71
C ASP A 251 -11.07 -16.98 13.31
N GLY A 252 -10.13 -17.71 12.69
CA GLY A 252 -9.62 -17.42 11.35
C GLY A 252 -8.41 -16.48 11.29
N TRP A 253 -7.96 -15.90 12.41
CA TRP A 253 -6.74 -15.08 12.46
C TRP A 253 -5.60 -15.83 13.13
N GLY A 254 -4.38 -15.72 12.61
CA GLY A 254 -3.19 -16.26 13.26
C GLY A 254 -1.89 -15.80 12.59
N TYR A 255 -0.77 -16.37 13.02
CA TYR A 255 0.54 -16.05 12.45
C TYR A 255 1.49 -17.25 12.50
N ALA A 256 2.57 -17.18 11.72
CA ALA A 256 3.69 -18.10 11.79
C ALA A 256 5.03 -17.35 11.68
N LEU A 257 6.01 -17.71 12.52
CA LEU A 257 7.37 -17.15 12.48
C LEU A 257 8.23 -17.94 11.49
N THR A 258 8.09 -17.64 10.20
CA THR A 258 8.68 -18.37 9.09
C THR A 258 8.72 -17.51 7.82
N ASP A 259 9.55 -17.89 6.84
CA ASP A 259 9.70 -17.16 5.56
C ASP A 259 9.03 -17.94 4.42
N LEU A 260 7.74 -18.21 4.58
CA LEU A 260 6.93 -18.94 3.59
C LEU A 260 6.32 -17.97 2.58
N THR A 261 6.18 -18.42 1.34
CA THR A 261 5.83 -17.57 0.19
C THR A 261 4.52 -17.96 -0.46
N GLN A 262 3.90 -19.06 -0.03
CA GLN A 262 2.64 -19.57 -0.58
C GLN A 262 1.71 -20.00 0.55
N PHE A 263 0.41 -19.98 0.27
CA PHE A 263 -0.59 -20.57 1.15
C PHE A 263 -1.61 -21.40 0.37
N ALA A 264 -2.30 -22.29 1.05
CA ALA A 264 -3.48 -22.96 0.55
C ALA A 264 -4.59 -22.93 1.61
N ALA A 265 -5.79 -22.55 1.20
CA ALA A 265 -6.99 -22.47 2.01
C ALA A 265 -8.17 -23.00 1.20
N ASP A 266 -8.93 -23.95 1.76
CA ASP A 266 -10.07 -24.60 1.08
C ASP A 266 -9.78 -25.12 -0.34
N GLY A 267 -8.57 -25.64 -0.55
CA GLY A 267 -8.12 -26.16 -1.85
C GLY A 267 -7.74 -25.09 -2.88
N VAL A 268 -7.80 -23.81 -2.51
CA VAL A 268 -7.32 -22.68 -3.33
C VAL A 268 -5.92 -22.30 -2.86
N THR A 269 -4.98 -22.19 -3.80
CA THR A 269 -3.62 -21.73 -3.53
C THR A 269 -3.48 -20.24 -3.79
N GLY A 270 -2.74 -19.54 -2.93
CA GLY A 270 -2.37 -18.14 -3.08
C GLY A 270 -0.88 -17.88 -2.80
N GLN A 271 -0.43 -16.66 -3.06
CA GLN A 271 0.91 -16.20 -2.67
C GLN A 271 0.83 -15.46 -1.34
N VAL A 272 1.90 -15.51 -0.55
CA VAL A 272 2.04 -14.64 0.62
C VAL A 272 2.53 -13.28 0.11
N SER A 273 1.71 -12.23 0.21
CA SER A 273 2.15 -10.89 -0.16
C SER A 273 3.23 -10.37 0.78
N ARG A 274 4.05 -9.43 0.28
CA ARG A 274 5.05 -8.73 1.09
C ARG A 274 5.17 -7.29 0.63
N ALA A 275 5.58 -6.41 1.55
CA ALA A 275 5.95 -5.05 1.22
C ALA A 275 7.11 -5.06 0.21
N GLY A 276 7.00 -4.20 -0.80
CA GLY A 276 7.92 -4.10 -1.92
C GLY A 276 7.57 -4.94 -3.15
N ASP A 277 6.64 -5.90 -3.06
CA ASP A 277 6.27 -6.78 -4.19
C ASP A 277 4.90 -6.44 -4.80
N GLY A 278 4.11 -5.65 -4.10
CA GLY A 278 2.77 -5.27 -4.50
C GLY A 278 2.78 -4.11 -5.50
N PRO A 279 1.69 -3.94 -6.26
CA PRO A 279 1.58 -2.87 -7.27
C PRO A 279 1.53 -1.46 -6.68
N PHE A 280 1.35 -1.38 -5.37
CA PHE A 280 1.19 -0.14 -4.60
C PHE A 280 2.50 0.25 -3.92
N ASP A 281 3.52 -0.58 -4.03
CA ASP A 281 4.89 -0.23 -3.67
C ASP A 281 5.43 0.74 -4.73
N THR A 282 5.76 1.96 -4.31
CA THR A 282 6.48 2.90 -5.17
C THR A 282 7.90 2.39 -5.39
N PRO A 283 8.45 2.46 -6.61
CA PRO A 283 9.86 2.19 -6.86
C PRO A 283 10.78 3.16 -6.09
#